data_AF-J9F233-F1
#
_entry.id   AF-J9F233-F1
#
_cell.length_a   1.000
_cell.length_b   1.000
_cell.length_c   1.000
_cell.angle_alpha   90.00
_cell.angle_beta   90.00
_cell.angle_gamma   90.00
#
_symmetry.space_group_name_H-M   'P 1'
#
loop_
_entity.id
_entity.type
_entity.pdbx_description
1 polymer ?
#
loop_
_entity_poly.entity_id
_entity_poly.type
_entity_poly.pdbx_seq_one_letter_code
_entity_poly.pdbx_strand_id
1 'polypeptide(L)'
;MKLLNDPRVWSLTALNLIVAVTCFAILIITAVFLIKIVDVNKTIAKISNREQPCLYQWSEWSLCSETCSSSSRLPSRSRHVLTKTIIQARGRFPSCPSNLETMTEYMPCNVYRCPVNLSSFTTWTQCFYKDPNIREAGGCYRMRDLPTTNQLIYIDTDNLVSDCDCPDYIV
;
A
#
# COMPACT_ATOMS: atom_id res chain seq x y z
N MET A 1 31.54 9.98 -90.55
CA MET A 1 31.33 9.51 -89.17
C MET A 1 32.64 9.67 -88.37
N LYS A 2 33.12 10.90 -88.16
CA LYS A 2 34.39 11.20 -87.46
C LYS A 2 34.21 11.70 -86.01
N LEU A 3 32.97 11.77 -85.52
CA LEU A 3 32.66 12.21 -84.16
C LEU A 3 32.94 11.14 -83.09
N LEU A 4 33.18 9.88 -83.47
CA LEU A 4 33.27 8.76 -82.54
C LEU A 4 34.69 8.48 -82.01
N ASN A 5 35.73 9.15 -82.52
CA ASN A 5 37.13 8.82 -82.22
C ASN A 5 37.91 9.98 -81.54
N ASP A 6 37.20 10.94 -80.94
CA ASP A 6 37.81 12.07 -80.23
C ASP A 6 38.03 11.71 -78.73
N PRO A 7 39.26 11.77 -78.20
CA PRO A 7 39.56 11.41 -76.81
C PRO A 7 38.82 12.26 -75.78
N ARG A 8 38.37 13.47 -76.13
CA ARG A 8 37.55 14.33 -75.26
C ARG A 8 36.15 13.76 -75.06
N VAL A 9 35.58 13.16 -76.11
CA VAL A 9 34.25 12.51 -76.08
C VAL A 9 34.29 11.26 -75.19
N TRP A 10 35.39 10.50 -75.24
CA TRP A 10 35.64 9.36 -74.33
C TRP A 10 35.83 9.79 -72.88
N SER A 11 36.54 10.89 -72.62
CA SER A 11 36.68 11.46 -71.28
C SER A 11 35.34 11.93 -70.69
N LEU A 12 34.49 12.55 -71.51
CA LEU A 12 33.14 12.99 -71.12
C LEU A 12 32.20 11.81 -70.84
N THR A 13 32.27 10.74 -71.65
CA THR A 13 31.48 9.52 -71.41
C THR A 13 31.94 8.78 -70.16
N ALA A 14 33.25 8.70 -69.90
CA ALA A 14 33.78 8.13 -68.66
C ALA A 14 33.36 8.94 -67.42
N LEU A 15 33.42 10.28 -67.49
CA LEU A 15 32.95 11.15 -66.41
C LEU A 15 31.44 10.99 -66.15
N ASN A 16 30.61 10.98 -67.20
CA ASN A 16 29.17 10.75 -67.07
C ASN A 16 28.86 9.35 -66.51
N LEU A 17 29.63 8.34 -66.88
CA LEU A 17 29.49 6.98 -66.32
C LEU A 17 29.83 6.98 -64.82
N ILE A 18 30.91 7.64 -64.41
CA ILE A 18 31.29 7.77 -62.99
C ILE A 18 30.19 8.51 -62.22
N VAL A 19 29.68 9.63 -62.75
CA VAL A 19 28.58 10.39 -62.13
C VAL A 19 27.30 9.55 -62.05
N ALA A 20 26.99 8.77 -63.08
CA ALA A 20 25.83 7.87 -63.05
C ALA A 20 25.98 6.78 -61.98
N VAL A 21 27.17 6.18 -61.84
CA VAL A 21 27.47 5.18 -60.82
C VAL A 21 27.43 5.78 -59.41
N THR A 22 27.97 6.98 -59.20
CA THR A 22 27.92 7.64 -57.88
C THR A 22 26.49 8.04 -57.51
N CYS A 23 25.71 8.58 -58.45
CA CYS A 23 24.28 8.86 -58.24
C CYS A 23 23.50 7.59 -57.89
N PHE A 24 23.76 6.48 -58.59
CA PHE A 24 23.12 5.20 -58.30
C PHE A 24 23.51 4.64 -56.93
N ALA A 25 24.79 4.74 -56.55
CA ALA A 25 25.25 4.36 -55.21
C ALA A 25 24.60 5.21 -54.11
N ILE A 26 24.47 6.52 -54.32
CA ILE A 26 23.77 7.42 -53.40
C ILE A 26 22.29 7.02 -53.27
N LEU A 27 21.61 6.71 -54.38
CA LEU A 27 20.22 6.25 -54.36
C LEU A 27 20.03 4.95 -53.57
N ILE A 28 20.96 3.99 -53.70
CA ILE A 28 20.92 2.75 -52.91
C ILE A 28 21.13 3.05 -51.43
N ILE A 29 22.12 3.89 -51.10
CA ILE A 29 22.43 4.26 -49.72
C ILE A 29 21.21 4.95 -49.08
N THR A 30 20.60 5.92 -49.76
CA THR A 30 19.40 6.61 -49.24
C THR A 30 18.22 5.66 -49.09
N ALA A 31 18.00 4.73 -50.02
CA ALA A 31 16.96 3.71 -49.90
C ALA A 31 17.17 2.81 -48.66
N VAL A 32 18.41 2.37 -48.40
CA VAL A 32 18.75 1.58 -47.21
C VAL A 32 18.50 2.39 -45.93
N PHE A 33 18.88 3.66 -45.90
CA PHE A 33 18.60 4.55 -44.76
C PHE A 33 17.09 4.70 -44.51
N LEU A 34 16.28 4.89 -45.55
CA LEU A 34 14.83 5.00 -45.42
C LEU A 34 14.20 3.71 -44.87
N ILE A 35 14.63 2.54 -45.34
CA ILE A 35 14.17 1.25 -44.82
C ILE A 35 14.48 1.13 -43.32
N LYS A 36 15.71 1.48 -42.92
CA LYS A 36 16.10 1.47 -41.49
C LYS A 36 15.25 2.41 -40.64
N ILE A 37 14.94 3.61 -41.14
CA ILE A 37 14.08 4.58 -40.44
C ILE A 37 12.67 4.00 -40.24
N VAL A 38 12.10 3.36 -41.28
CA VAL A 38 10.78 2.74 -41.20
C VAL A 38 10.76 1.59 -40.18
N ASP A 39 11.79 0.74 -40.15
CA ASP A 39 11.89 -0.36 -39.19
C ASP A 39 12.01 0.15 -37.74
N VAL A 40 12.79 1.20 -37.52
CA VAL A 40 12.89 1.87 -36.21
C VAL A 40 11.53 2.47 -35.81
N ASN A 41 10.84 3.14 -36.73
CA ASN A 41 9.51 3.70 -36.43
C ASN A 41 8.48 2.62 -36.11
N LYS A 42 8.50 1.49 -36.84
CA LYS A 42 7.63 0.33 -36.56
C LYS A 42 7.92 -0.29 -35.19
N THR A 43 9.20 -0.42 -34.82
CA THR A 43 9.58 -0.97 -33.51
C THR A 43 9.21 -0.02 -32.38
N ILE A 44 9.40 1.30 -32.54
CA ILE A 44 8.93 2.31 -31.58
C ILE A 44 7.40 2.26 -31.43
N ALA A 45 6.65 2.19 -32.52
CA ALA A 45 5.19 2.07 -32.48
C ALA A 45 4.74 0.81 -31.73
N LYS A 46 5.44 -0.32 -31.93
CA LYS A 46 5.16 -1.57 -31.21
C LYS A 46 5.45 -1.47 -29.70
N ILE A 47 6.52 -0.78 -29.31
CA ILE A 47 6.87 -0.54 -27.90
C ILE A 47 5.86 0.42 -27.25
N SER A 48 5.45 1.46 -27.97
CA SER A 48 4.40 2.39 -27.55
C SER A 48 3.06 1.66 -27.33
N ASN A 49 2.73 0.71 -28.20
CA ASN A 49 1.55 -0.15 -28.09
C ASN A 49 1.64 -1.24 -27.00
N ARG A 50 2.73 -1.31 -26.23
CA ARG A 50 2.80 -2.27 -25.12
C ARG A 50 1.89 -1.76 -24.00
N GLU A 51 0.64 -2.20 -24.04
CA GLU A 51 -0.37 -1.87 -23.04
C GLU A 51 0.13 -2.24 -21.65
N GLN A 52 -0.08 -1.34 -20.70
CA GLN A 52 0.34 -1.55 -19.33
C GLN A 52 -0.64 -0.86 -18.38
N PRO A 53 -1.14 -1.56 -17.35
CA PRO A 53 -1.98 -0.92 -16.34
C PRO A 53 -1.15 -0.02 -15.41
N CYS A 54 -1.85 0.83 -14.65
CA CYS A 54 -1.25 1.51 -13.51
C CYS A 54 -0.82 0.47 -12.47
N LEU A 55 0.47 0.47 -12.10
CA LEU A 55 1.02 -0.44 -11.10
C LEU A 55 1.83 0.36 -10.08
N TYR A 56 1.76 -0.03 -8.81
CA TYR A 56 2.52 0.58 -7.72
C TYR A 56 2.59 -0.38 -6.54
N GLN A 57 3.53 -0.16 -5.63
CA GLN A 57 3.67 -0.91 -4.39
C GLN A 57 3.44 0.00 -3.20
N TRP A 58 2.86 -0.57 -2.15
CA TRP A 58 2.79 0.06 -0.84
C TRP A 58 4.09 -0.14 -0.07
N SER A 59 4.41 0.81 0.81
CA SER A 59 5.42 0.61 1.84
C SER A 59 4.95 -0.40 2.88
N GLU A 60 5.89 -0.87 3.69
CA GLU A 60 5.56 -1.63 4.90
C GLU A 60 4.70 -0.79 5.83
N TRP A 61 3.87 -1.48 6.61
CA TRP A 61 3.07 -0.82 7.63
C TRP A 61 3.97 -0.15 8.68
N SER A 62 3.60 1.07 9.07
CA SER A 62 4.20 1.73 10.23
C SER A 62 3.95 0.93 11.51
N LEU A 63 4.70 1.28 12.55
CA LEU A 63 4.33 0.90 13.91
C LEU A 63 2.93 1.44 14.22
N CYS A 64 2.22 0.72 15.08
CA CYS A 64 0.94 1.19 15.62
C CYS A 64 1.15 2.44 16.47
N SER A 65 0.20 3.37 16.39
CA SER A 65 0.21 4.60 17.19
C SER A 65 0.23 4.34 18.69
N GLU A 66 -0.41 3.25 19.13
CA GLU A 66 -0.43 2.81 20.53
C GLU A 66 -0.29 1.28 20.59
N THR A 67 0.17 0.78 21.74
CA THR A 67 0.32 -0.65 22.01
C THR A 67 -1.00 -1.33 22.41
N CYS A 68 -2.03 -0.56 22.74
CA CYS A 68 -3.36 -1.04 23.13
C CYS A 68 -4.38 0.08 22.97
N SER A 69 -5.67 -0.24 22.99
CA SER A 69 -6.76 0.73 22.88
C SER A 69 -7.13 1.29 24.25
N SER A 70 -6.87 2.58 24.46
CA SER A 70 -7.17 3.28 25.72
C SER A 70 -8.61 3.85 25.77
N SER A 71 -9.31 3.96 24.64
CA SER A 71 -10.62 4.65 24.57
C SER A 71 -11.49 4.23 23.36
N SER A 72 -12.45 5.06 22.96
CA SER A 72 -13.31 4.87 21.77
C SER A 72 -12.54 4.98 20.45
N ARG A 73 -11.38 5.64 20.44
CA ARG A 73 -10.53 5.71 19.23
C ARG A 73 -9.56 4.54 19.22
N LEU A 74 -9.67 3.74 18.17
CA LEU A 74 -8.76 2.63 17.94
C LEU A 74 -7.37 3.16 17.53
N PRO A 75 -6.28 2.57 18.04
CA PRO A 75 -4.95 2.82 17.52
C PRO A 75 -4.90 2.47 16.02
N SER A 76 -4.07 3.19 15.29
CA SER A 76 -3.94 2.98 13.85
C SER A 76 -2.48 2.94 13.42
N ARG A 77 -2.26 2.30 12.29
CA ARG A 77 -1.00 2.30 11.56
C ARG A 77 -1.26 2.74 10.13
N SER A 78 -0.23 3.26 9.48
CA SER A 78 -0.34 3.77 8.13
C SER A 78 0.71 3.16 7.21
N ARG A 79 0.43 3.18 5.91
CA ARG A 79 1.39 2.91 4.85
C ARG A 79 1.13 3.86 3.69
N HIS A 80 2.12 4.06 2.85
CA HIS A 80 2.07 5.01 1.74
C HIS A 80 2.56 4.35 0.46
N VAL A 81 2.22 4.91 -0.69
CA VAL A 81 2.70 4.39 -1.97
C VAL A 81 4.20 4.68 -2.11
N LEU A 82 4.98 3.68 -2.51
CA LEU A 82 6.39 3.85 -2.85
C LEU A 82 6.50 4.51 -4.22
N THR A 83 6.74 5.82 -4.25
CA THR A 83 6.79 6.63 -5.47
C THR A 83 7.69 6.05 -6.56
N LYS A 84 8.86 5.51 -6.18
CA LYS A 84 9.81 4.86 -7.10
C LYS A 84 9.28 3.61 -7.82
N THR A 85 8.17 3.05 -7.36
CA THR A 85 7.57 1.83 -7.92
C THR A 85 6.37 2.13 -8.84
N ILE A 86 5.97 3.40 -8.95
CA ILE A 86 4.83 3.81 -9.75
C ILE A 86 5.16 3.62 -11.23
N ILE A 87 4.32 2.84 -11.91
CA ILE A 87 4.33 2.67 -13.35
C ILE A 87 3.02 3.23 -13.89
N GLN A 88 3.12 4.25 -14.73
CA GLN A 88 1.98 4.91 -15.35
C GLN A 88 1.28 4.01 -16.37
N ALA A 89 -0.04 4.13 -16.43
CA ALA A 89 -0.85 3.39 -17.39
C ALA A 89 -0.61 3.83 -18.84
N ARG A 90 -0.67 2.87 -19.78
CA ARG A 90 -0.52 3.09 -21.22
C ARG A 90 -1.51 2.24 -22.01
N GLY A 91 -1.93 2.73 -23.17
CA GLY A 91 -2.89 2.07 -24.05
C GLY A 91 -4.32 2.25 -23.54
N ARG A 92 -5.09 1.15 -23.49
CA ARG A 92 -6.51 1.17 -23.11
C ARG A 92 -6.79 1.26 -21.60
N PHE A 93 -5.76 1.20 -20.75
CA PHE A 93 -5.93 1.22 -19.30
C PHE A 93 -6.18 2.64 -18.77
N PRO A 94 -6.99 2.80 -17.71
CA PRO A 94 -7.21 4.10 -17.09
C PRO A 94 -5.92 4.64 -16.48
N SER A 95 -5.76 5.97 -16.52
CA SER A 95 -4.64 6.67 -15.89
C SER A 95 -4.57 6.38 -14.38
N CYS A 96 -3.36 6.43 -13.83
CA CYS A 96 -3.17 6.38 -12.39
C CYS A 96 -3.91 7.54 -11.69
N PRO A 97 -4.35 7.37 -10.43
CA PRO A 97 -4.89 8.46 -9.63
C PRO A 97 -3.90 9.64 -9.55
N SER A 98 -4.40 10.87 -9.62
CA SER A 98 -3.55 12.07 -9.58
C SER A 98 -2.84 12.27 -8.25
N ASN A 99 -3.43 11.79 -7.16
CA ASN A 99 -2.88 11.85 -5.80
C ASN A 99 -2.11 10.58 -5.41
N LEU A 100 -1.74 9.72 -6.38
CA LEU A 100 -1.12 8.41 -6.07
C LEU A 100 0.18 8.55 -5.27
N GLU A 101 1.00 9.57 -5.56
CA GLU A 101 2.27 9.81 -4.88
C GLU A 101 2.11 10.23 -3.41
N THR A 102 0.98 10.84 -3.04
CA THR A 102 0.67 11.30 -1.68
C THR A 102 -0.34 10.39 -0.98
N MET A 103 -0.73 9.29 -1.63
CA MET A 103 -1.75 8.39 -1.13
C MET A 103 -1.23 7.64 0.10
N THR A 104 -2.00 7.73 1.18
CA THR A 104 -1.73 7.06 2.45
C THR A 104 -2.95 6.25 2.85
N GLU A 105 -2.71 5.01 3.24
CA GLU A 105 -3.71 4.11 3.78
C GLU A 105 -3.55 4.00 5.30
N TYR A 106 -4.67 3.91 6.00
CA TYR A 106 -4.73 3.73 7.45
C TYR A 106 -5.53 2.48 7.79
N MET A 107 -5.09 1.75 8.79
CA MET A 107 -5.80 0.58 9.29
C MET A 107 -5.73 0.50 10.82
N PRO A 108 -6.83 0.09 11.50
CA PRO A 108 -6.80 -0.17 12.93
C PRO A 108 -5.80 -1.26 13.29
N CYS A 109 -5.18 -1.12 14.46
CA CYS A 109 -4.32 -2.14 15.02
C CYS A 109 -4.32 -2.09 16.55
N ASN A 110 -3.81 -3.13 17.22
CA ASN A 110 -3.79 -3.24 18.68
C ASN A 110 -5.15 -2.90 19.33
N VAL A 111 -6.22 -3.43 18.75
CA VAL A 111 -7.61 -3.08 19.08
C VAL A 111 -8.08 -3.58 20.45
N TYR A 112 -7.28 -4.41 21.13
CA TYR A 112 -7.57 -4.86 22.48
C TYR A 112 -7.45 -3.71 23.47
N ARG A 113 -8.31 -3.69 24.50
CA ARG A 113 -8.25 -2.65 25.53
C ARG A 113 -6.97 -2.75 26.34
N CYS A 114 -6.44 -1.60 26.72
CA CYS A 114 -5.29 -1.55 27.62
C CYS A 114 -5.60 -2.27 28.94
N PRO A 115 -4.67 -3.08 29.46
CA PRO A 115 -4.86 -3.74 30.74
C PRO A 115 -5.03 -2.71 31.86
N VAL A 116 -5.89 -3.03 32.83
CA VAL A 116 -6.10 -2.20 34.03
C VAL A 116 -5.88 -3.03 35.28
N ASN A 117 -5.54 -2.34 36.36
CA ASN A 117 -5.37 -2.96 37.66
C ASN A 117 -6.72 -3.16 38.35
N LEU A 118 -6.86 -4.27 39.08
CA LEU A 118 -8.05 -4.58 39.86
C LEU A 118 -8.36 -3.49 40.90
N SER A 119 -7.31 -2.89 41.49
CA SER A 119 -7.43 -1.79 42.46
C SER A 119 -8.14 -0.55 41.91
N SER A 120 -8.16 -0.36 40.59
CA SER A 120 -8.84 0.78 39.93
C SER A 120 -10.37 0.70 39.98
N PHE A 121 -10.94 -0.49 40.19
CA PHE A 121 -12.39 -0.68 40.30
C PHE A 121 -12.84 -0.46 41.73
N THR A 122 -13.33 0.73 42.06
CA THR A 122 -13.75 1.10 43.42
C THR A 122 -15.22 0.79 43.73
N THR A 123 -15.99 0.38 42.71
CA THR A 123 -17.39 -0.03 42.83
C THR A 123 -17.50 -1.45 43.37
N TRP A 124 -18.48 -1.66 44.24
CA TRP A 124 -18.77 -2.95 44.85
C TRP A 124 -20.17 -3.39 44.46
N THR A 125 -20.38 -4.70 44.39
CA THR A 125 -21.70 -5.28 44.25
C THR A 125 -22.55 -5.02 45.49
N GLN A 126 -23.83 -5.36 45.41
CA GLN A 126 -24.64 -5.58 46.62
C GLN A 126 -24.02 -6.66 47.52
N CYS A 127 -24.47 -6.69 48.77
CA CYS A 127 -24.04 -7.66 49.76
C CYS A 127 -24.76 -9.00 49.58
N PHE A 128 -24.02 -10.07 49.76
CA PHE A 128 -24.51 -11.45 49.70
C PHE A 128 -24.20 -12.17 51.01
N TYR A 129 -25.08 -13.08 51.42
CA TYR A 129 -24.82 -13.95 52.57
C TYR A 129 -23.65 -14.89 52.25
N LYS A 130 -22.71 -15.03 53.19
CA LYS A 130 -21.63 -16.03 53.08
C LYS A 130 -22.19 -17.45 53.12
N ASP A 131 -23.19 -17.67 53.97
CA ASP A 131 -23.98 -18.90 54.03
C ASP A 131 -25.48 -18.55 54.06
N PRO A 132 -26.23 -18.89 52.99
CA PRO A 132 -27.67 -18.61 52.91
C PRO A 132 -28.52 -19.29 53.98
N ASN A 133 -28.04 -20.39 54.59
CA ASN A 133 -28.83 -21.16 55.57
C ASN A 133 -28.88 -20.49 56.95
N ILE A 134 -27.79 -19.83 57.33
CA ILE A 134 -27.66 -19.14 58.63
C ILE A 134 -27.80 -17.61 58.48
N ARG A 135 -27.91 -17.11 57.24
CA ARG A 135 -28.19 -15.70 56.90
C ARG A 135 -27.20 -14.75 57.61
N GLU A 136 -27.70 -13.75 58.32
CA GLU A 136 -26.91 -12.74 59.02
C GLU A 136 -25.90 -13.35 60.02
N ALA A 137 -26.25 -14.48 60.66
CA ALA A 137 -25.36 -15.14 61.61
C ALA A 137 -24.09 -15.72 60.95
N GLY A 138 -24.12 -15.99 59.64
CA GLY A 138 -22.95 -16.40 58.84
C GLY A 138 -22.11 -15.25 58.31
N GLY A 139 -22.58 -14.01 58.48
CA GLY A 139 -21.97 -12.82 57.92
C GLY A 139 -22.23 -12.64 56.42
N CYS A 140 -21.91 -11.44 55.92
CA CYS A 140 -22.12 -11.07 54.54
C CYS A 140 -20.84 -10.52 53.91
N TYR A 141 -20.78 -10.63 52.58
CA TYR A 141 -19.66 -10.16 51.79
C TYR A 141 -20.14 -9.48 50.51
N ARG A 142 -19.32 -8.59 49.98
CA ARG A 142 -19.47 -8.00 48.66
C ARG A 142 -18.17 -8.17 47.87
N MET A 143 -18.28 -8.21 46.56
CA MET A 143 -17.16 -8.32 45.64
C MET A 143 -17.05 -7.06 44.78
N ARG A 144 -15.88 -6.82 44.20
CA ARG A 144 -15.71 -5.71 43.26
C ARG A 144 -16.62 -5.91 42.06
N ASP A 145 -17.33 -4.86 41.68
CA ASP A 145 -18.18 -4.86 40.50
C ASP A 145 -17.33 -4.58 39.26
N LEU A 146 -17.07 -5.63 38.47
CA LEU A 146 -16.21 -5.57 37.29
C LEU A 146 -17.04 -5.38 36.02
N PRO A 147 -16.60 -4.54 35.07
CA PRO A 147 -17.31 -4.36 33.81
C PRO A 147 -17.29 -5.65 32.99
N THR A 148 -18.38 -5.93 32.28
CA THR A 148 -18.50 -7.07 31.34
C THR A 148 -17.74 -6.85 30.02
N THR A 149 -16.89 -5.84 29.96
CA THR A 149 -16.13 -5.50 28.76
C THR A 149 -14.93 -6.42 28.58
N ASN A 150 -14.57 -6.74 27.33
CA ASN A 150 -13.39 -7.54 27.01
C ASN A 150 -12.09 -6.75 27.29
N GLN A 151 -11.68 -6.69 28.55
CA GLN A 151 -10.50 -5.98 29.04
C GLN A 151 -9.69 -6.89 29.96
N LEU A 152 -8.37 -6.93 29.75
CA LEU A 152 -7.47 -7.65 30.65
C LEU A 152 -7.38 -6.90 31.98
N ILE A 153 -7.56 -7.62 33.09
CA ILE A 153 -7.44 -7.07 34.44
C ILE A 153 -6.30 -7.78 35.17
N TYR A 154 -5.34 -7.01 35.67
CA TYR A 154 -4.28 -7.53 36.54
C TYR A 154 -4.74 -7.51 38.00
N ILE A 155 -4.56 -8.64 38.69
CA ILE A 155 -4.82 -8.74 40.13
C ILE A 155 -3.61 -8.18 40.87
N ASP A 156 -3.67 -6.90 41.21
CA ASP A 156 -2.62 -6.17 41.92
C ASP A 156 -2.93 -5.96 43.42
N THR A 157 -4.09 -6.43 43.87
CA THR A 157 -4.56 -6.33 45.27
C THR A 157 -5.23 -7.62 45.71
N ASP A 158 -5.10 -7.93 47.00
CA ASP A 158 -5.78 -9.02 47.70
C ASP A 158 -7.19 -8.64 48.19
N ASN A 159 -7.55 -7.35 48.15
CA ASN A 159 -8.88 -6.85 48.50
C ASN A 159 -9.88 -7.10 47.38
N LEU A 160 -10.15 -8.37 47.10
CA LEU A 160 -11.14 -8.87 46.13
C LEU A 160 -12.56 -8.87 46.70
N VAL A 161 -12.66 -9.15 48.00
CA VAL A 161 -13.89 -9.30 48.76
C VAL A 161 -13.77 -8.49 50.04
N SER A 162 -14.86 -7.85 50.43
CA SER A 162 -14.96 -7.09 51.68
C SER A 162 -16.21 -7.49 52.44
N ASP A 163 -16.13 -7.50 53.76
CA ASP A 163 -17.30 -7.62 54.63
C ASP A 163 -18.21 -6.39 54.46
N CYS A 164 -19.51 -6.60 54.68
CA CYS A 164 -20.53 -5.57 54.61
C CYS A 164 -21.81 -5.96 55.34
N ASP A 165 -22.71 -4.99 55.52
CA ASP A 165 -24.00 -5.20 56.18
C ASP A 165 -24.92 -6.09 55.35
N CYS A 166 -25.56 -7.05 56.01
CA CYS A 166 -26.41 -8.02 55.35
C CYS A 166 -27.69 -7.37 54.81
N PRO A 167 -28.15 -7.76 53.60
CA PRO A 167 -29.42 -7.28 53.07
C PRO A 167 -30.60 -7.82 53.90
N ASP A 168 -31.68 -7.04 53.97
CA ASP A 168 -32.92 -7.42 54.67
C ASP A 168 -33.68 -8.57 53.98
N TYR A 169 -33.34 -8.86 52.72
CA TYR A 169 -33.97 -9.89 51.89
C TYR A 169 -32.92 -10.77 51.21
N ILE A 170 -33.30 -12.02 50.94
CA ILE A 170 -32.49 -12.96 50.18
C ILE A 170 -32.61 -12.58 48.70
N VAL A 171 -31.49 -12.21 48.08
CA VAL A 171 -31.35 -12.02 46.63
C VAL A 171 -31.15 -13.36 45.94
#